data_AF-A0A957ZX82-F1
#
_entry.id   AF-A0A957ZX82-F1
#
_cell.length_a   1.000
_cell.length_b   1.000
_cell.length_c   1.000
_cell.angle_alpha   90.00
_cell.angle_beta   90.00
_cell.angle_gamma   90.00
#
_symmetry.space_group_name_H-M   'P 1'
#
loop_
_entity.id
_entity.type
_entity.pdbx_description
1 polymer ?
#
loop_
_entity_poly.entity_id
_entity_poly.type
_entity_poly.pdbx_seq_one_letter_code
_entity_poly.pdbx_strand_id
1 'polypeptide(L)'
;IFRQAADSHIVTNAHRINQGQSPIIDPQSRDFFLFGVEEAEQAADWVVDVVARRIPRRWPQYVPARDVQVLSPMHRGPAGVAALNERLQATLNPPAADRPEVRFGGRVYRLGDKVMQIRNNYDKDAFNGDVGRIVAIDAVEQTLEIDLDGTPVTYEFGELDELVLAYACSTHKSQGSEYPVVVMTLLPAHSM
;
A
#
# COMPACT_ATOMS: atom_id res chain seq x y z
N ILE A 1 -12.24 23.80 -9.07
CA ILE A 1 -12.23 22.54 -8.28
C ILE A 1 -13.65 21.93 -8.12
N PHE A 2 -14.73 22.72 -7.97
CA PHE A 2 -16.09 22.19 -7.70
C PHE A 2 -16.88 21.55 -8.86
N ARG A 3 -16.45 21.62 -10.13
CA ARG A 3 -17.23 21.03 -11.25
C ARG A 3 -16.93 19.57 -11.56
N GLN A 4 -15.75 19.05 -11.19
CA GLN A 4 -15.39 17.64 -11.41
C GLN A 4 -15.99 16.72 -10.35
N ALA A 5 -16.31 17.24 -9.16
CA ALA A 5 -16.87 16.49 -8.04
C ALA A 5 -18.30 15.96 -8.31
N ALA A 6 -19.06 16.60 -9.20
CA ALA A 6 -20.46 16.24 -9.46
C ALA A 6 -20.62 14.89 -10.19
N ASP A 7 -19.59 14.42 -10.88
CA ASP A 7 -19.59 13.19 -11.70
C ASP A 7 -18.81 12.03 -11.06
N SER A 8 -18.26 12.24 -9.86
CA SER A 8 -17.43 11.26 -9.14
C SER A 8 -18.28 10.43 -8.18
N HIS A 9 -18.26 9.11 -8.32
CA HIS A 9 -18.91 8.23 -7.35
C HIS A 9 -18.11 8.13 -6.06
N ILE A 10 -16.81 8.41 -6.05
CA ILE A 10 -16.03 8.52 -4.81
C ILE A 10 -16.58 9.64 -3.92
N VAL A 11 -16.71 10.86 -4.47
CA VAL A 11 -17.20 12.02 -3.71
C VAL A 11 -18.67 11.83 -3.31
N THR A 12 -19.49 11.37 -4.26
CA THR A 12 -20.91 11.10 -4.01
C THR A 12 -21.09 10.07 -2.90
N ASN A 13 -20.35 8.96 -2.94
CA ASN A 13 -20.47 7.91 -1.93
C ASN A 13 -19.91 8.34 -0.57
N ALA A 14 -18.87 9.18 -0.52
CA ALA A 14 -18.39 9.75 0.74
C ALA A 14 -19.49 10.58 1.44
N HIS A 15 -20.19 11.45 0.71
CA HIS A 15 -21.31 12.21 1.28
C HIS A 15 -22.45 11.30 1.76
N ARG A 16 -22.79 10.25 1.00
CA ARG A 16 -23.83 9.29 1.37
C ARG A 16 -23.48 8.54 2.66
N ILE A 17 -22.25 8.04 2.77
CA ILE A 17 -21.76 7.33 3.96
C ILE A 17 -21.81 8.26 5.18
N ASN A 18 -21.39 9.51 5.04
CA ASN A 18 -21.47 10.51 6.13
C ASN A 18 -22.91 10.82 6.59
N GLN A 19 -23.90 10.54 5.75
CA GLN A 19 -25.33 10.69 6.06
C GLN A 19 -25.98 9.36 6.49
N GLY A 20 -25.19 8.30 6.71
CA GLY A 20 -25.70 6.97 7.07
C GLY A 20 -26.39 6.23 5.93
N GLN A 21 -26.17 6.65 4.67
CA GLN A 21 -26.73 6.01 3.49
C GLN A 21 -25.72 5.04 2.85
N SER A 22 -26.23 3.95 2.27
CA SER A 22 -25.40 3.01 1.51
C SER A 22 -24.81 3.66 0.24
N PRO A 23 -23.57 3.30 -0.14
CA PRO A 23 -22.96 3.78 -1.37
C PRO A 23 -23.74 3.29 -2.60
N ILE A 24 -23.72 4.10 -3.66
CA ILE A 24 -24.21 3.73 -4.98
C ILE A 24 -23.13 2.89 -5.65
N ILE A 25 -23.50 1.67 -6.03
CA ILE A 25 -22.65 0.78 -6.82
C ILE A 25 -23.21 0.74 -8.24
N ASP A 26 -22.53 1.45 -9.14
CA ASP A 26 -22.90 1.53 -10.54
C ASP A 26 -21.85 0.79 -11.41
N PRO A 27 -22.25 -0.21 -12.22
CA PRO A 27 -21.36 -0.86 -13.17
C PRO A 27 -20.70 0.10 -14.19
N GLN A 28 -21.32 1.25 -14.45
CA GLN A 28 -20.81 2.30 -15.34
C GLN A 28 -19.92 3.33 -14.62
N SER A 29 -19.72 3.16 -13.31
CA SER A 29 -18.83 4.00 -12.52
C SER A 29 -17.44 4.07 -13.13
N ARG A 30 -16.84 5.27 -13.08
CA ARG A 30 -15.51 5.52 -13.64
C ARG A 30 -14.41 5.47 -12.58
N ASP A 31 -14.77 5.55 -11.30
CA ASP A 31 -13.83 5.79 -10.20
C ASP A 31 -14.15 5.05 -8.89
N PHE A 32 -15.36 4.51 -8.72
CA PHE A 32 -15.76 3.75 -7.54
C PHE A 32 -16.28 2.35 -7.91
N PHE A 33 -15.64 1.30 -7.39
CA PHE A 33 -15.98 -0.09 -7.68
C PHE A 33 -16.06 -0.89 -6.38
N LEU A 34 -16.98 -1.86 -6.32
CA LEU A 34 -17.11 -2.78 -5.21
C LEU A 34 -17.11 -4.21 -5.73
N PHE A 35 -16.23 -5.05 -5.16
CA PHE A 35 -16.13 -6.47 -5.46
C PHE A 35 -16.60 -7.24 -4.23
N GLY A 36 -17.75 -7.91 -4.34
CA GLY A 36 -18.27 -8.77 -3.29
C GLY A 36 -17.51 -10.09 -3.25
N VAL A 37 -17.02 -10.48 -2.08
CA VAL A 37 -16.37 -11.76 -1.82
C VAL A 37 -16.88 -12.31 -0.49
N GLU A 38 -16.88 -13.63 -0.35
CA GLU A 38 -17.40 -14.30 0.84
C GLU A 38 -16.30 -14.53 1.90
N GLU A 39 -15.07 -14.76 1.46
CA GLU A 39 -13.96 -15.19 2.32
C GLU A 39 -12.77 -14.22 2.31
N ALA A 40 -12.07 -14.13 3.44
CA ALA A 40 -10.90 -13.25 3.58
C ALA A 40 -9.75 -13.59 2.62
N GLU A 41 -9.54 -14.87 2.32
CA GLU A 41 -8.53 -15.31 1.34
C GLU A 41 -8.90 -14.85 -0.08
N GLN A 42 -10.18 -14.95 -0.45
CA GLN A 42 -10.67 -14.45 -1.74
C GLN A 42 -10.52 -12.93 -1.84
N ALA A 43 -10.76 -12.20 -0.75
CA ALA A 43 -10.46 -10.76 -0.68
C ALA A 43 -8.98 -10.48 -0.98
N ALA A 44 -8.06 -11.25 -0.40
CA ALA A 44 -6.62 -11.07 -0.65
C ALA A 44 -6.24 -11.36 -2.11
N ASP A 45 -6.83 -12.39 -2.72
CA ASP A 45 -6.64 -12.70 -4.15
C ASP A 45 -7.15 -11.57 -5.05
N TRP A 46 -8.34 -11.05 -4.73
CA TRP A 46 -8.93 -9.95 -5.46
C TRP A 46 -8.11 -8.67 -5.35
N VAL A 47 -7.57 -8.34 -4.18
CA VAL A 47 -6.67 -7.19 -4.01
C VAL A 47 -5.47 -7.32 -4.94
N VAL A 48 -4.79 -8.46 -4.94
CA VAL A 48 -3.61 -8.67 -5.80
C VAL A 48 -3.99 -8.58 -7.29
N ASP A 49 -5.09 -9.20 -7.71
CA ASP A 49 -5.56 -9.14 -9.11
C ASP A 49 -5.94 -7.71 -9.53
N VAL A 50 -6.64 -6.96 -8.67
CA VAL A 50 -7.03 -5.58 -8.93
C VAL A 50 -5.79 -4.70 -9.08
N VAL A 51 -4.85 -4.78 -8.13
CA VAL A 51 -3.64 -3.97 -8.11
C VAL A 51 -2.71 -4.31 -9.27
N ALA A 52 -2.40 -5.59 -9.48
CA ALA A 52 -1.38 -6.01 -10.43
C ALA A 52 -1.89 -6.13 -11.88
N ARG A 53 -3.20 -6.30 -12.10
CA ARG A 53 -3.75 -6.56 -13.44
C ARG A 53 -4.81 -5.56 -13.87
N ARG A 54 -5.84 -5.32 -13.06
CA ARG A 54 -7.00 -4.53 -13.50
C ARG A 54 -6.71 -3.03 -13.56
N ILE A 55 -6.12 -2.48 -12.51
CA ILE A 55 -5.73 -1.07 -12.45
C ILE A 55 -4.81 -0.70 -13.62
N PRO A 56 -3.66 -1.36 -13.84
CA PRO A 56 -2.75 -0.97 -14.92
C PRO A 56 -3.35 -1.18 -16.31
N ARG A 57 -4.30 -2.11 -16.49
CA ARG A 57 -5.03 -2.27 -17.77
C ARG A 57 -6.03 -1.15 -18.02
N ARG A 58 -6.73 -0.70 -16.98
CA ARG A 58 -7.80 0.30 -17.09
C ARG A 58 -7.27 1.73 -17.07
N TRP A 59 -6.20 1.97 -16.34
CA TRP A 59 -5.52 3.25 -16.13
C TRP A 59 -4.00 3.05 -16.24
N PRO A 60 -3.46 2.94 -17.47
CA PRO A 60 -2.04 2.63 -17.70
C PRO A 60 -1.08 3.74 -17.23
N GLN A 61 -1.59 4.94 -16.92
CA GLN A 61 -0.78 6.01 -16.35
C GLN A 61 -0.35 5.77 -14.90
N TYR A 62 -1.00 4.85 -14.18
CA TYR A 62 -0.66 4.54 -12.80
C TYR A 62 0.26 3.33 -12.72
N VAL A 63 1.39 3.50 -12.03
CA VAL A 63 2.35 2.44 -11.73
C VAL A 63 1.93 1.77 -10.42
N PRO A 64 1.49 0.49 -10.41
CA PRO A 64 0.91 -0.12 -9.21
C PRO A 64 1.81 -0.07 -7.97
N ALA A 65 3.11 -0.30 -8.12
CA ALA A 65 4.06 -0.24 -7.01
C ALA A 65 4.27 1.17 -6.42
N ARG A 66 3.81 2.23 -7.11
CA ARG A 66 4.00 3.64 -6.71
C ARG A 66 2.67 4.28 -6.33
N ASP A 67 1.71 4.22 -7.25
CA ASP A 67 0.55 5.08 -7.30
C ASP A 67 -0.69 4.45 -6.63
N VAL A 68 -0.62 3.15 -6.31
CA VAL A 68 -1.70 2.43 -5.65
C VAL A 68 -1.36 2.23 -4.17
N GLN A 69 -2.30 2.56 -3.30
CA GLN A 69 -2.24 2.22 -1.88
C GLN A 69 -3.30 1.19 -1.54
N VAL A 70 -2.87 0.09 -0.92
CA VAL A 70 -3.78 -0.89 -0.34
C VAL A 70 -4.05 -0.56 1.13
N LEU A 71 -5.32 -0.54 1.53
CA LEU A 71 -5.75 -0.29 2.89
C LEU A 71 -6.48 -1.52 3.45
N SER A 72 -6.10 -1.95 4.64
CA SER A 72 -6.80 -3.02 5.36
C SER A 72 -7.03 -2.63 6.81
N PRO A 73 -8.25 -2.82 7.37
CA PRO A 73 -8.50 -2.60 8.78
C PRO A 73 -7.83 -3.66 9.67
N MET A 74 -7.43 -4.80 9.10
CA MET A 74 -6.86 -5.92 9.84
C MET A 74 -5.33 -5.96 9.70
N HIS A 75 -4.62 -6.19 10.80
CA HIS A 75 -3.17 -6.39 10.78
C HIS A 75 -2.76 -7.82 10.37
N ARG A 76 -3.56 -8.82 10.77
CA ARG A 76 -3.32 -10.26 10.57
C ARG A 76 -4.44 -10.90 9.75
N GLY A 77 -4.20 -12.14 9.34
CA GLY A 77 -5.10 -12.91 8.49
C GLY A 77 -4.80 -12.73 7.01
N PRO A 78 -5.49 -13.47 6.13
CA PRO A 78 -5.19 -13.52 4.69
C PRO A 78 -5.19 -12.16 3.99
N ALA A 79 -6.17 -11.31 4.32
CA ALA A 79 -6.29 -9.94 3.81
C ALA A 79 -5.84 -8.90 4.85
N GLY A 80 -4.98 -9.30 5.79
CA GLY A 80 -4.32 -8.39 6.73
C GLY A 80 -3.11 -7.71 6.11
N VAL A 81 -2.69 -6.58 6.69
CA VAL A 81 -1.56 -5.75 6.20
C VAL A 81 -0.29 -6.57 5.95
N ALA A 82 0.09 -7.48 6.84
CA ALA A 82 1.31 -8.27 6.68
C ALA A 82 1.25 -9.21 5.45
N ALA A 83 0.19 -10.03 5.37
CA ALA A 83 0.00 -10.98 4.27
C ALA A 83 -0.16 -10.28 2.91
N LEU A 84 -0.87 -9.15 2.88
CA LEU A 84 -1.03 -8.35 1.66
C LEU A 84 0.31 -7.76 1.20
N ASN A 85 1.15 -7.25 2.11
CA ASN A 85 2.46 -6.74 1.72
C ASN A 85 3.35 -7.83 1.10
N GLU A 86 3.39 -9.03 1.69
CA GLU A 86 4.14 -10.16 1.14
C GLU A 86 3.64 -10.56 -0.25
N ARG A 87 2.32 -10.72 -0.40
CA ARG A 87 1.68 -11.05 -1.69
C ARG A 87 1.92 -9.99 -2.77
N LEU A 88 1.79 -8.71 -2.40
CA LEU A 88 2.00 -7.59 -3.32
C LEU A 88 3.47 -7.45 -3.68
N GLN A 89 4.40 -7.60 -2.74
CA GLN A 89 5.84 -7.60 -3.02
C GLN A 89 6.19 -8.72 -4.01
N ALA A 90 5.73 -9.95 -3.77
CA ALA A 90 5.99 -11.08 -4.65
C ALA A 90 5.44 -10.87 -6.08
N THR A 91 4.34 -10.12 -6.21
CA THR A 91 3.68 -9.88 -7.50
C THR A 91 4.24 -8.66 -8.23
N LEU A 92 4.45 -7.55 -7.52
CA LEU A 92 4.84 -6.25 -8.09
C LEU A 92 6.35 -6.08 -8.16
N ASN A 93 7.09 -6.72 -7.27
CA ASN A 93 8.54 -6.67 -7.19
C ASN A 93 9.14 -8.08 -6.97
N PRO A 94 8.93 -9.05 -7.88
CA PRO A 94 9.40 -10.43 -7.69
C PRO A 94 10.93 -10.50 -7.52
N PRO A 95 11.46 -11.57 -6.88
CA PRO A 95 12.90 -11.82 -6.84
C PRO A 95 13.48 -11.93 -8.25
N ALA A 96 14.65 -11.34 -8.46
CA ALA A 96 15.40 -11.41 -9.71
C ALA A 96 16.90 -11.37 -9.42
N ALA A 97 17.72 -11.94 -10.31
CA ALA A 97 19.16 -12.06 -10.10
C ALA A 97 19.88 -10.69 -10.04
N ASP A 98 19.34 -9.69 -10.72
CA ASP A 98 19.81 -8.29 -10.77
C ASP A 98 19.17 -7.41 -9.68
N ARG A 99 18.42 -8.02 -8.75
CA ARG A 99 17.67 -7.28 -7.74
C ARG A 99 18.10 -7.71 -6.34
N PRO A 100 19.03 -6.99 -5.70
CA PRO A 100 19.49 -7.35 -4.38
C PRO A 100 18.35 -7.31 -3.37
N GLU A 101 18.43 -8.18 -2.37
CA GLU A 101 17.50 -8.26 -1.26
C GLU A 101 18.23 -8.59 0.05
N VAL A 102 17.66 -8.15 1.17
CA VAL A 102 18.13 -8.46 2.53
C VAL A 102 16.98 -9.03 3.34
N ARG A 103 17.28 -10.03 4.19
CA ARG A 103 16.33 -10.62 5.12
C ARG A 103 16.59 -10.09 6.51
N PHE A 104 15.56 -9.49 7.13
CA PHE A 104 15.67 -8.95 8.48
C PHE A 104 14.34 -9.12 9.22
N GLY A 105 14.38 -9.63 10.46
CA GLY A 105 13.19 -9.76 11.30
C GLY A 105 12.05 -10.58 10.67
N GLY A 106 12.38 -11.57 9.82
CA GLY A 106 11.40 -12.39 9.09
C GLY A 106 10.81 -11.72 7.84
N ARG A 107 11.23 -10.51 7.49
CA ARG A 107 10.82 -9.79 6.28
C ARG A 107 11.93 -9.80 5.23
N VAL A 108 11.55 -9.66 3.97
CA VAL A 108 12.46 -9.43 2.85
C VAL A 108 12.32 -7.98 2.43
N TYR A 109 13.44 -7.27 2.35
CA TYR A 109 13.53 -5.95 1.73
C TYR A 109 14.29 -6.08 0.44
N ARG A 110 13.72 -5.60 -0.66
CA ARG A 110 14.25 -5.76 -2.01
C ARG A 110 14.39 -4.40 -2.68
N LEU A 111 15.41 -4.25 -3.51
CA LEU A 111 15.56 -3.06 -4.34
C LEU A 111 14.25 -2.75 -5.09
N GLY A 112 13.81 -1.49 -5.01
CA GLY A 112 12.55 -1.00 -5.58
C GLY A 112 11.31 -1.14 -4.69
N ASP A 113 11.43 -1.75 -3.50
CA ASP A 113 10.29 -1.88 -2.60
C ASP A 113 9.80 -0.55 -2.04
N LYS A 114 8.48 -0.43 -1.92
CA LYS A 114 7.81 0.64 -1.18
C LYS A 114 7.87 0.31 0.32
N VAL A 115 8.47 1.18 1.11
CA VAL A 115 8.65 1.02 2.56
C VAL A 115 8.12 2.23 3.33
N MET A 116 7.85 2.03 4.62
CA MET A 116 7.38 3.08 5.53
C MET A 116 8.21 3.06 6.81
N GLN A 117 8.61 4.25 7.27
CA GLN A 117 9.23 4.46 8.57
C GLN A 117 8.17 4.32 9.66
N ILE A 118 8.44 3.53 10.70
CA ILE A 118 7.48 3.27 11.79
C ILE A 118 7.88 3.86 13.15
N ARG A 119 9.05 4.51 13.23
CA ARG A 119 9.55 5.22 14.41
C ARG A 119 10.20 6.54 13.97
N ASN A 120 10.13 7.59 14.78
CA ASN A 120 10.85 8.82 14.44
C ASN A 120 12.36 8.60 14.63
N ASN A 121 13.14 8.98 13.63
CA ASN A 121 14.59 8.99 13.64
C ASN A 121 15.08 10.41 13.30
N TYR A 122 15.33 11.20 14.34
CA TYR A 122 15.68 12.63 14.20
C TYR A 122 17.07 12.85 13.61
N ASP A 123 17.98 11.89 13.77
CA ASP A 123 19.33 11.98 13.20
C ASP A 123 19.29 11.85 11.69
N LYS A 124 18.27 11.17 11.16
CA LYS A 124 18.05 10.91 9.73
C LYS A 124 16.96 11.78 9.09
N ASP A 125 16.32 12.64 9.88
CA ASP A 125 15.15 13.42 9.47
C ASP A 125 14.01 12.55 8.87
N ALA A 126 13.82 11.35 9.43
CA ALA A 126 12.81 10.38 8.99
C ALA A 126 11.73 10.20 10.07
N PHE A 127 10.47 10.42 9.72
CA PHE A 127 9.35 10.44 10.65
C PHE A 127 8.41 9.24 10.47
N ASN A 128 7.74 8.86 11.55
CA ASN A 128 6.78 7.77 11.52
C ASN A 128 5.62 8.08 10.55
N GLY A 129 5.46 7.22 9.54
CA GLY A 129 4.48 7.38 8.47
C GLY A 129 5.11 7.81 7.15
N ASP A 130 6.37 8.27 7.14
CA ASP A 130 7.05 8.60 5.90
C ASP A 130 7.19 7.36 5.02
N VAL A 131 6.86 7.52 3.75
CA VAL A 131 6.86 6.44 2.76
C VAL A 131 7.93 6.73 1.73
N GLY A 132 8.80 5.76 1.51
CA GLY A 132 9.88 5.83 0.55
C GLY A 132 10.01 4.59 -0.30
N ARG A 133 11.07 4.59 -1.10
CA ARG A 133 11.44 3.46 -1.95
C ARG A 133 12.88 3.06 -1.73
N ILE A 134 13.14 1.76 -1.68
CA ILE A 134 14.51 1.26 -1.61
C ILE A 134 15.20 1.50 -2.95
N VAL A 135 16.27 2.29 -2.95
CA VAL A 135 17.02 2.69 -4.14
C VAL A 135 18.42 2.06 -4.21
N ALA A 136 18.96 1.58 -3.08
CA ALA A 136 20.19 0.81 -3.04
C ALA A 136 20.18 -0.20 -1.90
N ILE A 137 20.85 -1.33 -2.10
CA ILE A 137 21.19 -2.30 -1.05
C ILE A 137 22.64 -2.72 -1.29
N ASP A 138 23.50 -2.47 -0.31
CA ASP A 138 24.89 -2.90 -0.31
C ASP A 138 25.09 -4.00 0.74
N ALA A 139 25.36 -5.22 0.27
CA ALA A 139 25.56 -6.37 1.16
C ALA A 139 26.96 -6.39 1.81
N VAL A 140 27.93 -5.68 1.25
CA VAL A 140 29.31 -5.58 1.78
C VAL A 140 29.33 -4.59 2.93
N GLU A 141 28.82 -3.38 2.69
CA GLU A 141 28.72 -2.32 3.70
C GLU A 141 27.53 -2.53 4.66
N GLN A 142 26.66 -3.49 4.36
CA GLN A 142 25.44 -3.81 5.14
C GLN A 142 24.50 -2.61 5.28
N THR A 143 24.30 -1.89 4.18
CA THR A 143 23.45 -0.70 4.13
C THR A 143 22.31 -0.85 3.14
N LEU A 144 21.24 -0.11 3.40
CA LEU A 144 20.05 0.00 2.57
C LEU A 144 19.68 1.49 2.49
N GLU A 145 19.58 2.01 1.28
CA GLU A 145 19.20 3.40 1.04
C GLU A 145 17.75 3.47 0.58
N ILE A 146 16.98 4.37 1.21
CA ILE A 146 15.62 4.70 0.80
C ILE A 146 15.58 6.13 0.24
N ASP A 147 14.80 6.34 -0.80
CA ASP A 147 14.41 7.66 -1.27
C ASP A 147 13.07 8.06 -0.61
N LEU A 148 13.13 8.99 0.34
CA LEU A 148 12.00 9.65 0.98
C LEU A 148 11.68 10.95 0.23
N ASP A 149 10.81 10.87 -0.77
CA ASP A 149 10.33 12.01 -1.56
C ASP A 149 11.46 12.94 -2.08
N GLY A 150 12.50 12.33 -2.65
CA GLY A 150 13.68 13.02 -3.17
C GLY A 150 14.84 13.15 -2.18
N THR A 151 14.65 12.71 -0.94
CA THR A 151 15.68 12.75 0.11
C THR A 151 16.24 11.35 0.35
N PRO A 152 17.49 11.06 -0.04
CA PRO A 152 18.11 9.76 0.24
C PRO A 152 18.42 9.63 1.73
N VAL A 153 18.00 8.53 2.33
CA VAL A 153 18.27 8.19 3.73
C VAL A 153 18.85 6.78 3.80
N THR A 154 20.04 6.66 4.37
CA THR A 154 20.75 5.38 4.50
C THR A 154 20.47 4.73 5.85
N TYR A 155 20.20 3.43 5.85
CA TYR A 155 20.00 2.57 7.01
C TYR A 155 21.05 1.46 7.03
N GLU A 156 21.66 1.22 8.18
CA GLU A 156 22.36 -0.02 8.44
C GLU A 156 21.37 -1.17 8.58
N PHE A 157 21.79 -2.39 8.28
CA PHE A 157 20.92 -3.56 8.41
C PHE A 157 20.37 -3.75 9.83
N GLY A 158 21.08 -3.28 10.86
CA GLY A 158 20.63 -3.29 12.25
C GLY A 158 19.42 -2.39 12.55
N GLU A 159 19.16 -1.39 11.71
CA GLU A 159 18.09 -0.39 11.88
C GLU A 159 16.82 -0.75 11.09
N LEU A 160 16.81 -1.88 10.37
CA LEU A 160 15.69 -2.29 9.53
C LEU A 160 14.43 -2.72 10.33
N ASP A 161 14.49 -2.73 11.66
CA ASP A 161 13.31 -2.83 12.52
C ASP A 161 12.50 -1.52 12.58
N GLU A 162 13.07 -0.40 12.11
CA GLU A 162 12.38 0.88 11.96
C GLU A 162 11.57 1.00 10.66
N LEU A 163 11.73 0.04 9.74
CA LEU A 163 11.05 0.00 8.46
C LEU A 163 10.02 -1.13 8.39
N VAL A 164 9.00 -0.94 7.55
CA VAL A 164 8.08 -2.00 7.12
C VAL A 164 7.76 -1.83 5.63
N LEU A 165 7.35 -2.91 4.96
CA LEU A 165 6.76 -2.80 3.62
C LEU A 165 5.47 -1.97 3.67
N ALA A 166 5.24 -1.17 2.62
CA ALA A 166 4.18 -0.17 2.58
C ALA A 166 3.29 -0.27 1.32
N TYR A 167 3.27 -1.43 0.65
CA TYR A 167 2.27 -1.71 -0.39
C TYR A 167 0.84 -1.72 0.19
N ALA A 168 0.72 -2.25 1.42
CA ALA A 168 -0.49 -2.19 2.23
C ALA A 168 -0.22 -1.52 3.58
N CYS A 169 -1.18 -0.76 4.11
CA CYS A 169 -1.13 -0.20 5.46
C CYS A 169 -2.53 -0.22 6.10
N SER A 170 -2.60 0.12 7.40
CA SER A 170 -3.89 0.26 8.08
C SER A 170 -4.56 1.58 7.71
N THR A 171 -5.88 1.63 7.78
CA THR A 171 -6.66 2.86 7.53
C THR A 171 -6.25 4.02 8.45
N HIS A 172 -5.84 3.73 9.68
CA HIS A 172 -5.35 4.73 10.63
C HIS A 172 -4.01 5.32 10.18
N LYS A 173 -3.13 4.51 9.58
CA LYS A 173 -1.81 4.93 9.10
C LYS A 173 -1.87 5.74 7.80
N SER A 174 -3.00 5.74 7.10
CA SER A 174 -3.21 6.56 5.90
C SER A 174 -3.99 7.86 6.18
N GLN A 175 -4.33 8.18 7.43
CA GLN A 175 -5.05 9.42 7.74
C GLN A 175 -4.19 10.63 7.42
N GLY A 176 -4.73 11.54 6.59
CA GLY A 176 -4.02 12.73 6.12
C GLY A 176 -3.15 12.50 4.88
N SER A 177 -3.03 11.26 4.40
CA SER A 177 -2.39 10.94 3.12
C SER A 177 -3.40 10.92 1.98
N GLU A 178 -2.96 11.35 0.80
CA GLU A 178 -3.72 11.24 -0.45
C GLU A 178 -2.99 10.32 -1.41
N TYR A 179 -3.74 9.48 -2.12
CA TYR A 179 -3.20 8.54 -3.11
C TYR A 179 -3.99 8.64 -4.41
N PRO A 180 -3.34 8.54 -5.58
CA PRO A 180 -4.03 8.53 -6.87
C PRO A 180 -5.05 7.39 -6.99
N VAL A 181 -4.72 6.21 -6.43
CA VAL A 181 -5.59 5.03 -6.44
C VAL A 181 -5.54 4.34 -5.09
N VAL A 182 -6.72 3.99 -4.56
CA VAL A 182 -6.87 3.24 -3.30
C VAL A 182 -7.62 1.95 -3.56
N VAL A 183 -7.11 0.84 -3.00
CA VAL A 183 -7.80 -0.45 -2.93
C VAL A 183 -7.99 -0.79 -1.46
N MET A 184 -9.23 -0.89 -1.01
CA MET A 184 -9.55 -1.15 0.40
C MET A 184 -10.25 -2.50 0.57
N THR A 185 -9.83 -3.28 1.57
CA THR A 185 -10.59 -4.43 2.04
C THR A 185 -11.61 -4.00 3.08
N LEU A 186 -12.86 -4.44 2.91
CA LEU A 186 -13.94 -4.25 3.87
C LEU A 186 -14.33 -5.63 4.41
N LEU A 187 -13.57 -6.12 5.38
CA LEU A 187 -13.93 -7.33 6.09
C LEU A 187 -14.83 -6.97 7.26
N PRO A 188 -15.90 -7.74 7.53
CA PRO A 188 -16.61 -7.62 8.79
C PRO A 188 -15.58 -7.74 9.90
N ALA A 189 -15.40 -6.68 10.69
CA ALA A 189 -14.78 -6.88 11.99
C ALA A 189 -15.66 -7.93 12.68
N HIS A 190 -15.07 -9.02 13.18
CA HIS A 190 -15.69 -9.71 14.29
C HIS A 190 -15.78 -8.66 15.40
N SER A 191 -16.89 -7.93 15.46
CA SER A 191 -17.31 -7.30 16.70
C SER A 191 -17.43 -8.46 17.68
N MET A 192 -16.52 -8.49 18.65
CA MET A 192 -16.66 -9.33 19.84
C MET A 192 -18.04 -9.16 20.45
#